data_AF-A0A6H1FS95-F1
#
_entry.id   AF-A0A6H1FS95-F1
#
_cell.length_a   1.000
_cell.length_b   1.000
_cell.length_c   1.000
_cell.angle_alpha   90.00
_cell.angle_beta   90.00
_cell.angle_gamma   90.00
#
_symmetry.space_group_name_H-M   'P 1'
#
loop_
_entity.id
_entity.type
_entity.pdbx_description
1 polymer ?
#
loop_
_entity_poly.entity_id
_entity_poly.type
_entity_poly.pdbx_seq_one_letter_code
_entity_poly.pdbx_strand_id
1 'polypeptide(L)'
;MQRFNQQVLEHNLNNAMAHLDNESRLIATPWSRIVRGLGLGQYPVSYNETISLWIQNAFDELKDKTESKNNYVNFSSLLCDFICLLVKPGQTLSEHDKQVYIFNILFLINYELDPYRRIMQYSITIDALAKLNINLFDLLENTIDLPGLLFRSINEIQSNGIKDENSGRHGDYEKLSAYTSVFFALAACDKADLAVTRSRNHIADALKTLENIPSPFFRGRGGSMLFSAISLLGYSEVLYKHGRDYIIEMLDYLDSADTLGINPSFPQSMSPEFVKVYPLLTLLNSIAATGHHQALNYRQDRVRQASELLEALTPVERTHMGLYYITAVYNLGLIDQEKHRVNALVEQLGQTAEVIDPSENYFLHGIACSYVIETAMITGKQHLITDRLLNTLADSFSTMDKRFEDEINRPYPFAYALTMLAEAGHVDKLFEPSPRYDNQSATSWMIGNLAQIGDGTDGRLYMFNHALINLMLRMRGTRFPALNAYSGFNFKAA
;
A
#
# COMPACT_ATOMS: atom_id res chain seq x y z
N MET A 1 7.09 -17.58 -20.03
CA MET A 1 7.87 -16.88 -18.99
C MET A 1 9.07 -16.22 -19.64
N GLN A 2 9.06 -14.90 -19.83
CA GLN A 2 10.29 -14.18 -20.19
C GLN A 2 11.14 -14.06 -18.93
N ARG A 3 12.21 -14.86 -18.85
CA ARG A 3 13.34 -14.64 -17.94
C ARG A 3 14.03 -13.34 -18.36
N PHE A 4 13.53 -12.20 -17.90
CA PHE A 4 14.24 -10.93 -18.05
C PHE A 4 15.46 -10.97 -17.13
N ASN A 5 16.67 -11.16 -17.69
CA ASN A 5 17.98 -10.90 -17.08
C ASN A 5 18.13 -11.18 -15.56
N GLN A 6 17.51 -12.23 -15.05
CA GLN A 6 17.44 -12.55 -13.62
C GLN A 6 18.85 -12.82 -13.05
N GLN A 7 19.75 -13.38 -13.86
CA GLN A 7 21.12 -13.75 -13.47
C GLN A 7 22.08 -12.58 -13.20
N VAL A 8 21.80 -11.35 -13.68
CA VAL A 8 22.69 -10.19 -13.45
C VAL A 8 22.25 -9.39 -12.21
N LEU A 9 21.01 -9.57 -11.77
CA LEU A 9 20.42 -8.90 -10.60
C LEU A 9 20.68 -9.67 -9.30
N GLU A 10 20.94 -10.96 -9.40
CA GLU A 10 21.31 -11.80 -8.27
C GLU A 10 22.64 -11.30 -7.66
N HIS A 11 22.60 -11.00 -6.36
CA HIS A 11 23.76 -10.67 -5.49
C HIS A 11 24.29 -9.22 -5.48
N ASN A 12 23.69 -8.25 -6.18
CA ASN A 12 24.08 -6.84 -6.06
C ASN A 12 22.92 -5.92 -5.65
N LEU A 13 22.86 -5.61 -4.35
CA LEU A 13 21.88 -4.73 -3.69
C LEU A 13 21.65 -3.40 -4.44
N ASN A 14 22.73 -2.68 -4.79
CA ASN A 14 22.60 -1.38 -5.46
C ASN A 14 22.00 -1.52 -6.85
N ASN A 15 22.41 -2.54 -7.60
CA ASN A 15 21.86 -2.79 -8.93
C ASN A 15 20.37 -3.15 -8.83
N ALA A 16 19.99 -4.03 -7.90
CA ALA A 16 18.60 -4.42 -7.70
C ALA A 16 17.71 -3.21 -7.36
N MET A 17 18.15 -2.36 -6.43
CA MET A 17 17.40 -1.17 -6.04
C MET A 17 17.38 -0.07 -7.11
N ALA A 18 18.40 0.02 -7.97
CA ALA A 18 18.44 0.95 -9.10
C ALA A 18 17.37 0.67 -10.16
N HIS A 19 16.79 -0.52 -10.18
CA HIS A 19 15.70 -0.87 -11.08
C HIS A 19 14.30 -0.59 -10.52
N LEU A 20 14.19 -0.15 -9.27
CA LEU A 20 12.91 0.28 -8.71
C LEU A 20 12.49 1.60 -9.35
N ASP A 21 11.27 1.66 -9.88
CA ASP A 21 10.67 2.91 -10.27
C ASP A 21 10.35 3.79 -9.06
N ASN A 22 10.15 5.09 -9.29
CA ASN A 22 9.91 6.03 -8.20
C ASN A 22 8.58 5.79 -7.48
N GLU A 23 7.60 5.19 -8.13
CA GLU A 23 6.36 4.78 -7.48
C GLU A 23 6.63 3.74 -6.40
N SER A 24 7.39 2.70 -6.74
CA SER A 24 7.83 1.62 -5.83
C SER A 24 8.77 2.15 -4.75
N ARG A 25 9.52 3.22 -5.00
CA ARG A 25 10.39 3.84 -3.98
C ARG A 25 9.61 4.73 -3.00
N LEU A 26 8.55 5.40 -3.47
CA LEU A 26 7.67 6.22 -2.63
C LEU A 26 6.69 5.35 -1.83
N ILE A 27 6.16 4.30 -2.45
CA ILE A 27 5.14 3.37 -1.93
C ILE A 27 5.75 1.96 -1.90
N ALA A 28 6.75 1.78 -1.06
CA ALA A 28 7.63 0.61 -1.12
C ALA A 28 7.13 -0.65 -0.44
N THR A 29 6.15 -0.54 0.44
CA THR A 29 5.73 -1.66 1.30
C THR A 29 4.32 -2.11 0.94
N PRO A 30 3.96 -3.36 1.28
CA PRO A 30 2.68 -3.92 0.89
C PRO A 30 1.55 -3.27 1.69
N TRP A 31 1.83 -2.66 2.84
CA TRP A 31 0.81 -2.00 3.67
C TRP A 31 0.08 -0.89 2.93
N SER A 32 0.79 0.01 2.25
CA SER A 32 0.14 1.09 1.49
C SER A 32 -0.67 0.54 0.32
N ARG A 33 -0.18 -0.50 -0.36
CA ARG A 33 -0.89 -1.14 -1.48
C ARG A 33 -2.16 -1.86 -0.99
N ILE A 34 -2.06 -2.68 0.04
CA ILE A 34 -3.15 -3.56 0.48
C ILE A 34 -4.16 -2.81 1.36
N VAL A 35 -3.71 -2.01 2.32
CA VAL A 35 -4.60 -1.32 3.26
C VAL A 35 -5.18 -0.05 2.66
N ARG A 36 -4.45 0.64 1.77
CA ARG A 36 -4.90 1.92 1.20
C ARG A 36 -5.14 1.88 -0.31
N GLY A 37 -4.88 0.78 -1.01
CA GLY A 37 -5.05 0.75 -2.46
C GLY A 37 -4.14 1.73 -3.21
N LEU A 38 -3.05 2.18 -2.59
CA LEU A 38 -2.10 3.13 -3.20
C LEU A 38 -1.02 2.36 -3.94
N GLY A 39 -0.73 2.72 -5.19
CA GLY A 39 0.34 2.08 -5.96
C GLY A 39 0.03 0.65 -6.39
N LEU A 40 -1.25 0.33 -6.65
CA LEU A 40 -1.63 -0.96 -7.21
C LEU A 40 -1.04 -1.14 -8.61
N GLY A 41 -0.65 -2.36 -8.98
CA GLY A 41 -0.05 -2.64 -10.28
C GLY A 41 1.46 -2.40 -10.35
N GLN A 42 2.19 -2.24 -9.25
CA GLN A 42 3.66 -2.21 -9.29
C GLN A 42 4.24 -3.50 -9.89
N TYR A 43 5.42 -3.41 -10.52
CA TYR A 43 6.10 -4.55 -11.18
C TYR A 43 5.23 -5.22 -12.27
N PRO A 44 4.96 -4.53 -13.39
CA PRO A 44 4.11 -5.06 -14.45
C PRO A 44 4.69 -6.33 -15.08
N VAL A 45 3.81 -7.27 -15.40
CA VAL A 45 4.12 -8.55 -16.04
C VAL A 45 3.28 -8.74 -17.29
N SER A 46 3.70 -9.64 -18.18
CA SER A 46 2.90 -10.00 -19.36
C SER A 46 1.56 -10.60 -18.95
N TYR A 47 0.53 -10.31 -19.73
CA TYR A 47 -0.80 -10.87 -19.55
C TYR A 47 -0.78 -12.41 -19.52
N ASN A 48 -1.57 -12.99 -18.62
CA ASN A 48 -1.72 -14.42 -18.42
C ASN A 48 -3.21 -14.78 -18.32
N GLU A 49 -3.72 -15.52 -19.31
CA GLU A 49 -5.12 -15.92 -19.40
C GLU A 49 -5.57 -16.71 -18.16
N THR A 50 -4.75 -17.65 -17.66
CA THR A 50 -5.07 -18.46 -16.49
C THR A 50 -5.24 -17.61 -15.23
N ILE A 51 -4.30 -16.68 -14.99
CA ILE A 51 -4.38 -15.78 -13.83
C ILE A 51 -5.59 -14.86 -13.96
N SER A 52 -5.89 -14.35 -15.16
CA SER A 52 -7.08 -13.51 -15.37
C SER A 52 -8.37 -14.26 -15.04
N LEU A 53 -8.48 -15.53 -15.45
CA LEU A 53 -9.64 -16.38 -15.16
C LEU A 53 -9.76 -16.68 -13.66
N TRP A 54 -8.64 -16.95 -12.99
CA TRP A 54 -8.63 -17.14 -11.53
C TRP A 54 -9.16 -15.91 -10.77
N ILE A 55 -8.78 -14.70 -11.19
CA ILE A 55 -9.27 -13.46 -10.58
C ILE A 55 -10.78 -13.29 -10.82
N GLN A 56 -11.25 -13.54 -12.05
CA GLN A 56 -12.66 -13.44 -12.38
C GLN A 56 -13.51 -14.43 -11.59
N ASN A 57 -13.07 -15.70 -11.52
CA ASN A 57 -13.73 -16.73 -10.71
C ASN A 57 -13.78 -16.35 -9.23
N ALA A 58 -12.69 -15.79 -8.67
CA ALA A 58 -12.68 -15.33 -7.28
C ALA A 58 -13.69 -14.21 -7.02
N PHE A 59 -13.88 -13.28 -7.97
CA PHE A 59 -14.91 -12.25 -7.85
C PHE A 59 -16.32 -12.83 -7.99
N ASP A 60 -16.54 -13.82 -8.86
CA ASP A 60 -17.83 -14.49 -8.97
C ASP A 60 -18.18 -15.24 -7.67
N GLU A 61 -17.23 -15.98 -7.09
CA GLU A 61 -17.39 -16.61 -5.78
C GLU A 61 -17.67 -15.59 -4.66
N LEU A 62 -16.99 -14.43 -4.66
CA LEU A 62 -17.26 -13.35 -3.70
C LEU A 62 -18.65 -12.73 -3.88
N LYS A 63 -19.10 -12.52 -5.12
CA LYS A 63 -20.44 -12.00 -5.41
C LYS A 63 -21.51 -12.99 -4.96
N ASP A 64 -21.33 -14.27 -5.22
CA ASP A 64 -22.25 -15.32 -4.75
C ASP A 64 -22.28 -15.35 -3.22
N LYS A 65 -21.10 -15.35 -2.59
CA LYS A 65 -20.93 -15.38 -1.14
C LYS A 65 -21.52 -14.14 -0.44
N THR A 66 -21.51 -12.98 -1.10
CA THR A 66 -22.10 -11.73 -0.59
C THR A 66 -23.52 -11.47 -1.14
N GLU A 67 -24.11 -12.41 -1.89
CA GLU A 67 -25.38 -12.27 -2.59
C GLU A 67 -25.47 -10.97 -3.43
N SER A 68 -24.34 -10.53 -3.99
CA SER A 68 -24.17 -9.28 -4.73
C SER A 68 -24.53 -8.00 -3.95
N LYS A 69 -24.65 -8.07 -2.61
CA LYS A 69 -25.01 -6.93 -1.76
C LYS A 69 -23.81 -6.03 -1.43
N ASN A 70 -22.59 -6.56 -1.49
CA ASN A 70 -21.39 -5.79 -1.15
C ASN A 70 -20.98 -4.89 -2.33
N ASN A 71 -21.22 -3.58 -2.20
CA ASN A 71 -20.90 -2.59 -3.23
C ASN A 71 -19.41 -2.54 -3.57
N TYR A 72 -18.52 -2.70 -2.59
CA TYR A 72 -17.08 -2.65 -2.82
C TYR A 72 -16.59 -3.85 -3.66
N VAL A 73 -17.15 -5.04 -3.44
CA VAL A 73 -16.90 -6.24 -4.26
C VAL A 73 -17.39 -6.00 -5.69
N ASN A 74 -18.60 -5.49 -5.87
CA ASN A 74 -19.17 -5.18 -7.19
C ASN A 74 -18.32 -4.16 -7.96
N PHE A 75 -17.92 -3.07 -7.28
CA PHE A 75 -17.00 -2.07 -7.82
C PHE A 75 -15.67 -2.70 -8.26
N SER A 76 -15.05 -3.47 -7.37
CA SER A 76 -13.71 -4.03 -7.60
C SER A 76 -13.71 -5.05 -8.73
N SER A 77 -14.76 -5.87 -8.81
CA SER A 77 -14.95 -6.82 -9.90
C SER A 77 -15.12 -6.09 -11.23
N LEU A 78 -15.98 -5.08 -11.31
CA LEU A 78 -16.21 -4.34 -12.56
C LEU A 78 -14.94 -3.61 -13.03
N LEU A 79 -14.19 -3.02 -12.10
CA LEU A 79 -12.90 -2.42 -12.40
C LEU A 79 -11.90 -3.47 -12.93
N CYS A 80 -11.83 -4.66 -12.31
CA CYS A 80 -10.96 -5.74 -12.78
C CYS A 80 -11.33 -6.25 -14.16
N ASP A 81 -12.63 -6.41 -14.45
CA ASP A 81 -13.10 -6.79 -15.78
C ASP A 81 -12.70 -5.74 -16.81
N PHE A 82 -12.88 -4.45 -16.49
CA PHE A 82 -12.46 -3.38 -17.40
C PHE A 82 -10.95 -3.36 -17.64
N ILE A 83 -10.14 -3.53 -16.58
CA ILE A 83 -8.68 -3.66 -16.71
C ILE A 83 -8.35 -4.86 -17.61
N CYS A 84 -8.94 -6.04 -17.36
CA CYS A 84 -8.73 -7.27 -18.13
C CYS A 84 -8.98 -7.03 -19.62
N LEU A 85 -10.11 -6.42 -19.96
CA LEU A 85 -10.51 -6.09 -21.32
C LEU A 85 -9.52 -5.14 -22.03
N LEU A 86 -8.92 -4.21 -21.29
CA LEU A 86 -7.90 -3.28 -21.82
C LEU A 86 -6.54 -3.96 -21.99
N VAL A 87 -6.20 -4.92 -21.13
CA VAL A 87 -4.89 -5.58 -21.15
C VAL A 87 -4.87 -6.87 -21.98
N LYS A 88 -6.00 -7.49 -22.29
CA LYS A 88 -6.03 -8.74 -23.07
C LYS A 88 -5.45 -8.54 -24.48
N PRO A 89 -4.45 -9.32 -24.90
CA PRO A 89 -3.87 -9.20 -26.24
C PRO A 89 -4.90 -9.45 -27.35
N GLY A 90 -4.88 -8.62 -28.39
CA GLY A 90 -5.76 -8.75 -29.55
C GLY A 90 -7.21 -8.31 -29.31
N GLN A 91 -7.57 -7.93 -28.09
CA GLN A 91 -8.86 -7.34 -27.78
C GLN A 91 -8.82 -5.83 -27.99
N THR A 92 -9.89 -5.27 -28.58
CA THR A 92 -10.06 -3.81 -28.72
C THR A 92 -11.47 -3.47 -28.22
N LEU A 93 -11.57 -2.54 -27.27
CA LEU A 93 -12.83 -1.95 -26.88
C LEU A 93 -13.12 -0.71 -27.71
N SER A 94 -14.37 -0.55 -28.13
CA SER A 94 -14.83 0.71 -28.71
C SER A 94 -14.80 1.83 -27.66
N GLU A 95 -14.65 3.08 -28.10
CA GLU A 95 -14.70 4.24 -27.18
C GLU A 95 -16.04 4.33 -26.45
N HIS A 96 -17.13 3.93 -27.11
CA HIS A 96 -18.45 3.87 -26.48
C HIS A 96 -18.47 2.86 -25.32
N ASP A 97 -17.98 1.64 -25.53
CA ASP A 97 -17.96 0.62 -24.48
C ASP A 97 -17.05 1.03 -23.32
N LYS A 98 -15.89 1.65 -23.61
CA LYS A 98 -15.01 2.21 -22.56
C LYS A 98 -15.76 3.22 -21.69
N GLN A 99 -16.49 4.14 -22.30
CA GLN A 99 -17.28 5.13 -21.57
C GLN A 99 -18.37 4.45 -20.73
N VAL A 100 -19.07 3.46 -21.27
CA VAL A 100 -20.09 2.70 -20.52
C VAL A 100 -19.49 2.03 -19.29
N TYR A 101 -18.34 1.35 -19.43
CA TYR A 101 -17.64 0.76 -18.28
C TYR A 101 -17.26 1.80 -17.23
N ILE A 102 -16.67 2.92 -17.66
CA ILE A 102 -16.25 3.99 -16.76
C ILE A 102 -17.46 4.57 -16.02
N PHE A 103 -18.57 4.88 -16.69
CA PHE A 103 -19.76 5.41 -16.04
C PHE A 103 -20.40 4.41 -15.08
N ASN A 104 -20.40 3.11 -15.39
CA ASN A 104 -20.90 2.08 -14.48
C ASN A 104 -20.00 1.93 -13.24
N ILE A 105 -18.68 2.04 -13.39
CA ILE A 105 -17.74 2.07 -12.26
C ILE A 105 -18.05 3.30 -11.38
N LEU A 106 -18.14 4.48 -11.98
CA LEU A 106 -18.47 5.72 -11.27
C LEU A 106 -19.83 5.67 -10.57
N PHE A 107 -20.82 5.00 -11.16
CA PHE A 107 -22.12 4.78 -10.54
C PHE A 107 -21.99 3.99 -9.23
N LEU A 108 -21.24 2.88 -9.24
CA LEU A 108 -20.99 2.07 -8.03
C LEU A 108 -20.23 2.87 -6.96
N ILE A 109 -19.25 3.67 -7.37
CA ILE A 109 -18.51 4.54 -6.43
C ILE A 109 -19.46 5.56 -5.80
N ASN A 110 -20.29 6.23 -6.59
CA ASN A 110 -21.22 7.24 -6.07
C ASN A 110 -22.31 6.65 -5.16
N TYR A 111 -22.59 5.35 -5.27
CA TYR A 111 -23.51 4.64 -4.39
C TYR A 111 -22.88 4.17 -3.06
N GLU A 112 -21.55 4.26 -2.92
CA GLU A 112 -20.86 3.98 -1.66
C GLU A 112 -21.27 5.01 -0.60
N LEU A 113 -21.82 4.54 0.53
CA LEU A 113 -22.35 5.41 1.59
C LEU A 113 -21.25 5.97 2.48
N ASP A 114 -20.17 5.20 2.68
CA ASP A 114 -19.02 5.63 3.46
C ASP A 114 -18.16 6.60 2.64
N PRO A 115 -18.03 7.89 3.05
CA PRO A 115 -17.31 8.89 2.28
C PRO A 115 -15.80 8.59 2.18
N TYR A 116 -15.22 7.91 3.17
CA TYR A 116 -13.83 7.49 3.11
C TYR A 116 -13.66 6.39 2.06
N ARG A 117 -14.47 5.32 2.12
CA ARG A 117 -14.43 4.24 1.10
C ARG A 117 -14.67 4.77 -0.30
N ARG A 118 -15.62 5.69 -0.47
CA ARG A 118 -15.90 6.36 -1.76
C ARG A 118 -14.65 7.04 -2.33
N ILE A 119 -13.92 7.80 -1.52
CA ILE A 119 -12.67 8.45 -1.96
C ILE A 119 -11.59 7.44 -2.31
N MET A 120 -11.48 6.35 -1.54
CA MET A 120 -10.52 5.29 -1.85
C MET A 120 -10.84 4.63 -3.21
N GLN A 121 -12.10 4.30 -3.48
CA GLN A 121 -12.51 3.74 -4.77
C GLN A 121 -12.27 4.70 -5.94
N TYR A 122 -12.55 6.01 -5.75
CA TYR A 122 -12.20 7.04 -6.72
C TYR A 122 -10.69 7.06 -7.00
N SER A 123 -9.87 7.09 -5.94
CA SER A 123 -8.41 7.18 -6.07
C SER A 123 -7.83 5.94 -6.76
N ILE A 124 -8.32 4.75 -6.40
CA ILE A 124 -7.94 3.48 -7.05
C ILE A 124 -8.31 3.49 -8.53
N THR A 125 -9.52 3.96 -8.86
CA THR A 125 -9.98 4.04 -10.27
C THR A 125 -9.14 5.00 -11.07
N ILE A 126 -8.89 6.21 -10.55
CA ILE A 126 -8.07 7.22 -11.22
C ILE A 126 -6.66 6.70 -11.47
N ASP A 127 -6.01 6.14 -10.46
CA ASP A 127 -4.64 5.60 -10.58
C ASP A 127 -4.56 4.40 -11.54
N ALA A 128 -5.49 3.45 -11.43
CA ALA A 128 -5.53 2.28 -12.32
C ALA A 128 -5.75 2.68 -13.79
N LEU A 129 -6.67 3.62 -14.05
CA LEU A 129 -6.94 4.11 -15.40
C LEU A 129 -5.79 4.96 -15.95
N ALA A 130 -5.15 5.78 -15.11
CA ALA A 130 -3.95 6.51 -15.50
C ALA A 130 -2.85 5.56 -15.99
N LYS A 131 -2.62 4.45 -15.26
CA LYS A 131 -1.67 3.38 -15.64
C LYS A 131 -2.04 2.65 -16.93
N LEU A 132 -3.29 2.78 -17.38
CA LEU A 132 -3.80 2.27 -18.66
C LEU A 132 -3.95 3.38 -19.70
N ASN A 133 -3.31 4.53 -19.47
CA ASN A 133 -3.31 5.71 -20.34
C ASN A 133 -4.71 6.31 -20.57
N ILE A 134 -5.57 6.27 -19.55
CA ILE A 134 -6.89 6.90 -19.52
C ILE A 134 -6.89 7.94 -18.39
N ASN A 135 -6.85 9.23 -18.75
CA ASN A 135 -6.94 10.32 -17.78
C ASN A 135 -8.41 10.62 -17.47
N LEU A 136 -8.86 10.24 -16.28
CA LEU A 136 -10.27 10.40 -15.89
C LEU A 136 -10.68 11.87 -15.73
N PHE A 137 -9.76 12.76 -15.34
CA PHE A 137 -10.05 14.19 -15.25
C PHE A 137 -10.33 14.80 -16.63
N ASP A 138 -9.53 14.44 -17.63
CA ASP A 138 -9.72 14.93 -19.01
C ASP A 138 -11.01 14.36 -19.62
N LEU A 139 -11.30 13.08 -19.36
CA LEU A 139 -12.50 12.43 -19.87
C LEU A 139 -13.79 13.07 -19.32
N LEU A 140 -13.78 13.50 -18.06
CA LEU A 140 -14.96 14.01 -17.37
C LEU A 140 -15.06 15.54 -17.32
N GLU A 141 -14.08 16.28 -17.85
CA GLU A 141 -13.95 17.74 -17.69
C GLU A 141 -15.25 18.52 -18.01
N ASN A 142 -16.00 18.09 -19.02
CA ASN A 142 -17.23 18.75 -19.46
C ASN A 142 -18.52 18.17 -18.86
N THR A 143 -18.42 17.14 -18.03
CA THR A 143 -19.59 16.40 -17.49
C THR A 143 -19.67 16.44 -15.97
N ILE A 144 -18.53 16.32 -15.28
CA ILE A 144 -18.45 16.24 -13.82
C ILE A 144 -17.28 17.10 -13.34
N ASP A 145 -17.55 17.99 -12.38
CA ASP A 145 -16.51 18.63 -11.55
C ASP A 145 -15.92 17.57 -10.60
N LEU A 146 -15.06 16.70 -11.15
CA LEU A 146 -14.41 15.63 -10.43
C LEU A 146 -13.54 16.17 -9.27
N PRO A 147 -12.69 17.21 -9.45
CA PRO A 147 -11.88 17.75 -8.36
C PRO A 147 -12.74 18.26 -7.20
N GLY A 148 -13.78 19.05 -7.50
CA GLY A 148 -14.67 19.53 -6.46
C GLY A 148 -15.45 18.40 -5.80
N LEU A 149 -15.84 17.35 -6.52
CA LEU A 149 -16.48 16.16 -5.95
C LEU A 149 -15.56 15.46 -4.94
N LEU A 150 -14.30 15.20 -5.33
CA LEU A 150 -13.31 14.56 -4.46
C LEU A 150 -13.09 15.36 -3.17
N PHE A 151 -12.84 16.67 -3.27
CA PHE A 151 -12.60 17.49 -2.07
C PHE A 151 -13.87 17.74 -1.24
N ARG A 152 -15.07 17.73 -1.84
CA ARG A 152 -16.34 17.77 -1.08
C ARG A 152 -16.53 16.47 -0.29
N SER A 153 -16.33 15.30 -0.90
CA SER A 153 -16.46 14.02 -0.19
C SER A 153 -15.40 13.83 0.91
N ILE A 154 -14.18 14.34 0.76
CA ILE A 154 -13.21 14.40 1.87
C ILE A 154 -13.76 15.21 3.06
N ASN A 155 -14.54 16.26 2.82
CA ASN A 155 -15.15 17.07 3.88
C ASN A 155 -16.37 16.40 4.54
N GLU A 156 -16.96 15.39 3.90
CA GLU A 156 -18.05 14.58 4.46
C GLU A 156 -17.52 13.54 5.47
N ILE A 157 -16.22 13.19 5.41
CA ILE A 157 -15.57 12.33 6.40
C ILE A 157 -15.62 13.02 7.76
N GLN A 158 -16.41 12.45 8.67
CA GLN A 158 -16.57 12.97 10.01
C GLN A 158 -15.53 12.37 10.95
N SER A 159 -15.07 13.16 11.93
CA SER A 159 -14.38 12.62 13.10
C SER A 159 -15.37 11.75 13.87
N ASN A 160 -15.43 10.46 13.55
CA ASN A 160 -16.31 9.56 14.28
C ASN A 160 -15.80 9.46 15.73
N GLY A 161 -16.72 9.53 16.71
CA GLY A 161 -16.40 9.39 18.13
C GLY A 161 -16.15 7.93 18.54
N ILE A 162 -15.77 7.07 17.59
CA ILE A 162 -15.47 5.67 17.85
C ILE A 162 -14.25 5.66 18.76
N LYS A 163 -14.37 5.08 19.96
CA LYS A 163 -13.21 4.81 20.81
C LYS A 163 -12.28 3.90 20.02
N ASP A 164 -11.21 4.48 19.51
CA ASP A 164 -10.23 3.79 18.69
C ASP A 164 -8.81 4.07 19.22
N GLU A 165 -7.85 3.50 18.51
CA GLU A 165 -6.41 3.59 18.80
C GLU A 165 -5.88 5.04 18.68
N ASN A 166 -6.69 5.97 18.13
CA ASN A 166 -6.36 7.38 17.94
C ASN A 166 -7.17 8.31 18.86
N SER A 167 -7.60 7.83 20.04
CA SER A 167 -8.29 8.66 21.06
C SER A 167 -9.61 9.29 20.57
N GLY A 168 -10.36 8.60 19.70
CA GLY A 168 -11.65 9.10 19.18
C GLY A 168 -11.49 10.09 18.02
N ARG A 169 -10.34 10.06 17.34
CA ARG A 169 -9.99 10.91 16.19
C ARG A 169 -9.74 10.07 14.93
N HIS A 170 -10.37 8.89 14.83
CA HIS A 170 -10.21 8.00 13.67
C HIS A 170 -10.49 8.74 12.35
N GLY A 171 -11.60 9.48 12.30
CA GLY A 171 -12.00 10.20 11.09
C GLY A 171 -11.04 11.30 10.65
N ASP A 172 -10.28 11.92 11.57
CA ASP A 172 -9.22 12.87 11.19
C ASP A 172 -8.06 12.14 10.49
N TYR A 173 -7.74 10.91 10.92
CA TYR A 173 -6.74 10.06 10.27
C TYR A 173 -7.23 9.52 8.92
N GLU A 174 -8.50 9.12 8.81
CA GLU A 174 -9.12 8.77 7.52
C GLU A 174 -9.11 9.94 6.55
N LYS A 175 -9.45 11.14 7.03
CA LYS A 175 -9.43 12.37 6.23
C LYS A 175 -8.03 12.72 5.73
N LEU A 176 -7.00 12.57 6.58
CA LEU A 176 -5.59 12.72 6.17
C LEU A 176 -5.22 11.70 5.09
N SER A 177 -5.62 10.44 5.27
CA SER A 177 -5.37 9.38 4.29
C SER A 177 -6.08 9.66 2.97
N ALA A 178 -7.32 10.17 3.01
CA ALA A 178 -8.10 10.54 1.83
C ALA A 178 -7.46 11.69 1.04
N TYR A 179 -6.97 12.74 1.72
CA TYR A 179 -6.17 13.79 1.08
C TYR A 179 -4.93 13.23 0.39
N THR A 180 -4.19 12.36 1.09
CA THR A 180 -2.99 11.72 0.56
C THR A 180 -3.29 10.93 -0.72
N SER A 181 -4.36 10.12 -0.72
CA SER A 181 -4.80 9.35 -1.89
C SER A 181 -5.19 10.24 -3.07
N VAL A 182 -5.96 11.31 -2.82
CA VAL A 182 -6.34 12.26 -3.87
C VAL A 182 -5.12 12.99 -4.43
N PHE A 183 -4.13 13.35 -3.61
CA PHE A 183 -2.90 13.95 -4.09
C PHE A 183 -2.08 13.01 -4.98
N PHE A 184 -1.96 11.73 -4.64
CA PHE A 184 -1.38 10.75 -5.55
C PHE A 184 -2.19 10.61 -6.86
N ALA A 185 -3.51 10.59 -6.78
CA ALA A 185 -4.38 10.51 -7.96
C ALA A 185 -4.27 11.75 -8.88
N LEU A 186 -4.15 12.94 -8.30
CA LEU A 186 -3.89 14.18 -9.04
C LEU A 186 -2.51 14.13 -9.73
N ALA A 187 -1.48 13.67 -9.01
CA ALA A 187 -0.15 13.49 -9.59
C ALA A 187 -0.16 12.48 -10.74
N ALA A 188 -0.80 11.32 -10.56
CA ALA A 188 -0.93 10.27 -11.57
C ALA A 188 -1.54 10.76 -12.90
N CYS A 189 -2.35 11.82 -12.86
CA CYS A 189 -3.02 12.41 -14.00
C CYS A 189 -2.47 13.79 -14.43
N ASP A 190 -1.30 14.20 -13.94
CA ASP A 190 -0.68 15.51 -14.22
C ASP A 190 -1.61 16.71 -13.89
N LYS A 191 -2.40 16.60 -12.82
CA LYS A 191 -3.37 17.60 -12.35
C LYS A 191 -2.98 18.27 -11.02
N ALA A 192 -1.70 18.50 -10.82
CA ALA A 192 -1.18 19.00 -9.54
C ALA A 192 -1.69 20.40 -9.17
N ASP A 193 -2.02 21.23 -10.16
CA ASP A 193 -2.61 22.56 -9.99
C ASP A 193 -4.00 22.52 -9.31
N LEU A 194 -4.72 21.41 -9.40
CA LEU A 194 -6.03 21.26 -8.75
C LEU A 194 -5.92 21.11 -7.23
N ALA A 195 -4.73 20.83 -6.68
CA ALA A 195 -4.50 20.82 -5.23
C ALA A 195 -4.43 22.25 -4.64
N VAL A 196 -4.12 23.26 -5.46
CA VAL A 196 -4.01 24.67 -5.03
C VAL A 196 -4.69 25.57 -6.05
N THR A 197 -5.96 25.87 -5.81
CA THR A 197 -6.76 26.77 -6.64
C THR A 197 -6.70 28.22 -6.13
N ARG A 198 -7.17 29.18 -6.94
CA ARG A 198 -7.28 30.59 -6.51
C ARG A 198 -8.13 30.78 -5.24
N SER A 199 -9.15 29.94 -5.06
CA SER A 199 -10.09 30.05 -3.94
C SER A 199 -9.72 29.18 -2.74
N ARG A 200 -8.91 28.14 -2.93
CA ARG A 200 -8.67 27.13 -1.91
C ARG A 200 -7.33 26.42 -2.06
N ASN A 201 -6.63 26.27 -0.94
CA ASN A 201 -5.39 25.52 -0.83
C ASN A 201 -5.67 24.20 -0.08
N HIS A 202 -5.85 23.11 -0.83
CA HIS A 202 -6.16 21.81 -0.23
C HIS A 202 -4.94 21.20 0.47
N ILE A 203 -3.72 21.58 0.08
CA ILE A 203 -2.49 21.20 0.78
C ILE A 203 -2.50 21.78 2.21
N ALA A 204 -2.87 23.05 2.36
CA ALA A 204 -3.00 23.69 3.67
C ALA A 204 -4.10 23.04 4.52
N ASP A 205 -5.24 22.69 3.90
CA ASP A 205 -6.32 21.95 4.59
C ASP A 205 -5.82 20.59 5.11
N ALA A 206 -5.05 19.84 4.31
CA ALA A 206 -4.49 18.54 4.68
C ALA A 206 -3.45 18.65 5.81
N LEU A 207 -2.55 19.64 5.75
CA LEU A 207 -1.58 19.92 6.81
C LEU A 207 -2.26 20.33 8.12
N LYS A 208 -3.36 21.06 8.06
CA LYS A 208 -4.19 21.36 9.23
C LYS A 208 -4.85 20.11 9.80
N THR A 209 -5.35 19.20 8.96
CA THR A 209 -5.90 17.92 9.41
C THR A 209 -4.85 17.07 10.15
N LEU A 210 -3.60 17.07 9.68
CA LEU A 210 -2.49 16.36 10.33
C LEU A 210 -2.30 16.77 11.81
N GLU A 211 -2.47 18.05 12.12
CA GLU A 211 -2.34 18.60 13.48
C GLU A 211 -3.43 18.12 14.45
N ASN A 212 -4.55 17.59 13.94
CA ASN A 212 -5.64 17.08 14.77
C ASN A 212 -5.40 15.64 15.24
N ILE A 213 -4.41 14.92 14.70
CA ILE A 213 -4.17 13.50 15.01
C ILE A 213 -3.32 13.40 16.27
N PRO A 214 -3.84 12.94 17.43
CA PRO A 214 -3.12 13.04 18.69
C PRO A 214 -1.96 12.04 18.81
N SER A 215 -2.10 10.82 18.31
CA SER A 215 -1.05 9.80 18.47
C SER A 215 0.19 10.14 17.62
N PRO A 216 1.41 10.20 18.21
CA PRO A 216 2.65 10.34 17.45
C PRO A 216 2.84 9.25 16.40
N PHE A 217 2.39 8.03 16.69
CA PHE A 217 2.44 6.90 15.76
C PHE A 217 1.61 7.15 14.49
N PHE A 218 0.33 7.51 14.64
CA PHE A 218 -0.54 7.78 13.49
C PHE A 218 -0.17 9.09 12.78
N ARG A 219 0.17 10.13 13.54
CA ARG A 219 0.58 11.43 12.98
C ARG A 219 1.86 11.30 12.16
N GLY A 220 2.88 10.60 12.68
CA GLY A 220 4.14 10.38 11.99
C GLY A 220 3.97 9.57 10.70
N ARG A 221 3.29 8.42 10.77
CA ARG A 221 3.08 7.56 9.58
C ARG A 221 2.22 8.24 8.51
N GLY A 222 1.08 8.81 8.92
CA GLY A 222 0.18 9.51 8.00
C GLY A 222 0.81 10.78 7.42
N GLY A 223 1.48 11.58 8.28
CA GLY A 223 2.16 12.80 7.88
C GLY A 223 3.30 12.54 6.89
N SER A 224 4.08 11.49 7.10
CA SER A 224 5.16 11.10 6.18
C SER A 224 4.63 10.79 4.77
N MET A 225 3.52 10.05 4.67
CA MET A 225 2.90 9.77 3.38
C MET A 225 2.30 11.02 2.73
N LEU A 226 1.68 11.90 3.52
CA LEU A 226 1.21 13.21 3.04
C LEU A 226 2.37 14.05 2.49
N PHE A 227 3.50 14.11 3.18
CA PHE A 227 4.69 14.86 2.75
C PHE A 227 5.25 14.33 1.43
N SER A 228 5.31 13.01 1.28
CA SER A 228 5.69 12.36 0.02
C SER A 228 4.73 12.71 -1.12
N ALA A 229 3.41 12.70 -0.89
CA ALA A 229 2.41 13.08 -1.89
C ALA A 229 2.51 14.56 -2.29
N ILE A 230 2.69 15.46 -1.32
CA ILE A 230 2.93 16.89 -1.56
C ILE A 230 4.20 17.10 -2.38
N SER A 231 5.25 16.32 -2.08
CA SER A 231 6.49 16.39 -2.85
C SER A 231 6.31 15.91 -4.29
N LEU A 232 5.57 14.81 -4.49
CA LEU A 232 5.27 14.28 -5.82
C LEU A 232 4.46 15.28 -6.67
N LEU A 233 3.56 16.04 -6.04
CA LEU A 233 2.83 17.13 -6.69
C LEU A 233 3.72 18.35 -7.06
N GLY A 234 4.98 18.39 -6.60
CA GLY A 234 5.90 19.51 -6.84
C GLY A 234 5.80 20.66 -5.83
N TYR A 235 5.13 20.46 -4.69
CA TYR A 235 4.92 21.50 -3.66
C TYR A 235 5.76 21.29 -2.39
N SER A 236 6.90 20.57 -2.49
CA SER A 236 7.74 20.25 -1.32
C SER A 236 8.14 21.47 -0.50
N GLU A 237 8.30 22.63 -1.13
CA GLU A 237 8.69 23.88 -0.47
C GLU A 237 7.69 24.32 0.62
N VAL A 238 6.40 24.01 0.47
CA VAL A 238 5.37 24.34 1.48
C VAL A 238 5.64 23.66 2.82
N LEU A 239 6.43 22.57 2.83
CA LEU A 239 6.70 21.79 4.04
C LEU A 239 7.77 22.39 4.94
N TYR A 240 8.66 23.25 4.41
CA TYR A 240 9.82 23.76 5.15
C TYR A 240 10.21 25.21 4.80
N LYS A 241 9.46 25.87 3.90
CA LYS A 241 9.60 27.30 3.61
C LYS A 241 8.39 28.05 4.16
N HIS A 242 8.54 29.36 4.32
CA HIS A 242 7.50 30.29 4.80
C HIS A 242 7.30 30.34 6.33
N GLY A 243 8.40 30.18 7.10
CA GLY A 243 8.42 30.46 8.54
C GLY A 243 7.94 29.31 9.42
N ARG A 244 7.64 28.16 8.82
CA ARG A 244 7.26 26.93 9.50
C ARG A 244 7.95 25.73 8.85
N ASP A 245 8.34 24.75 9.66
CA ASP A 245 8.97 23.52 9.19
C ASP A 245 8.21 22.30 9.73
N TYR A 246 7.33 21.77 8.89
CA TYR A 246 6.47 20.64 9.23
C TYR A 246 7.25 19.34 9.47
N ILE A 247 8.43 19.20 8.87
CA ILE A 247 9.27 18.00 9.03
C ILE A 247 9.96 18.06 10.39
N ILE A 248 10.55 19.21 10.73
CA ILE A 248 11.18 19.43 12.04
C ILE A 248 10.16 19.37 13.17
N GLU A 249 8.98 19.98 13.00
CA GLU A 249 7.89 19.88 13.98
C GLU A 249 7.41 18.43 14.16
N MET A 250 7.38 17.63 13.09
CA MET A 250 7.05 16.21 13.21
C MET A 250 8.10 15.46 14.02
N LEU A 251 9.40 15.70 13.78
CA LEU A 251 10.48 15.11 14.57
C LEU A 251 10.36 15.49 16.05
N ASP A 252 10.07 16.76 16.36
CA ASP A 252 9.83 17.21 17.73
C ASP A 252 8.63 16.49 18.38
N TYR A 253 7.58 16.25 17.59
CA TYR A 253 6.39 15.53 18.05
C TYR A 253 6.69 14.06 18.34
N LEU A 254 7.49 13.40 17.48
CA LEU A 254 7.94 12.02 17.70
C LEU A 254 8.86 11.91 18.91
N ASP A 255 9.78 12.86 19.10
CA ASP A 255 10.67 12.91 20.26
C ASP A 255 9.90 13.12 21.58
N SER A 256 8.72 13.74 21.51
CA SER A 256 7.84 13.99 22.67
C SER A 256 6.89 12.84 22.99
N ALA A 257 6.93 11.72 22.24
CA ALA A 257 5.93 10.66 22.33
C ALA A 257 5.77 10.07 23.75
N ASP A 258 6.88 9.82 24.45
CA ASP A 258 6.87 9.29 25.82
C ASP A 258 6.23 10.28 26.82
N THR A 259 6.39 11.59 26.57
CA THR A 259 5.81 12.65 27.43
C THR A 259 4.32 12.82 27.17
N LEU A 260 3.87 12.64 25.92
CA LEU A 260 2.46 12.71 25.55
C LEU A 260 1.66 11.51 26.07
N GLY A 261 2.29 10.33 26.16
CA GLY A 261 1.67 9.12 26.72
C GLY A 261 0.51 8.55 25.89
N ILE A 262 0.41 8.90 24.61
CA ILE A 262 -0.67 8.46 23.70
C ILE A 262 -0.19 7.26 22.88
N ASN A 263 -0.33 6.07 23.46
CA ASN A 263 0.09 4.82 22.81
C ASN A 263 -0.99 4.31 21.84
N PRO A 264 -0.61 3.84 20.64
CA PRO A 264 -1.52 3.09 19.80
C PRO A 264 -1.90 1.75 20.46
N SER A 265 -3.10 1.28 20.16
CA SER A 265 -3.46 -0.12 20.39
C SER A 265 -3.10 -0.92 19.14
N PHE A 266 -2.93 -2.23 19.30
CA PHE A 266 -2.71 -3.17 18.21
C PHE A 266 -3.44 -4.47 18.51
N PRO A 267 -3.82 -5.26 17.48
CA PRO A 267 -4.40 -6.58 17.69
C PRO A 267 -3.49 -7.56 18.47
N GLN A 268 -2.17 -7.40 18.38
CA GLN A 268 -1.20 -8.09 19.21
C GLN A 268 -0.23 -7.09 19.82
N SER A 269 0.27 -7.39 21.01
CA SER A 269 1.24 -6.55 21.70
C SER A 269 2.47 -6.32 20.84
N MET A 270 2.81 -5.06 20.63
CA MET A 270 4.03 -4.62 19.95
C MET A 270 4.99 -4.01 20.97
N SER A 271 6.28 -4.09 20.69
CA SER A 271 7.32 -3.45 21.48
C SER A 271 7.19 -1.92 21.47
N PRO A 272 7.60 -1.23 22.55
CA PRO A 272 7.71 0.23 22.55
C PRO A 272 8.57 0.76 21.39
N GLU A 273 9.61 0.01 21.01
CA GLU A 273 10.51 0.31 19.92
C GLU A 273 9.80 0.29 18.57
N PHE A 274 8.85 -0.64 18.36
CA PHE A 274 8.03 -0.68 17.15
C PHE A 274 7.21 0.61 16.96
N VAL A 275 6.62 1.11 18.05
CA VAL A 275 5.83 2.34 18.06
C VAL A 275 6.69 3.56 17.68
N LYS A 276 7.99 3.55 18.03
CA LYS A 276 8.92 4.64 17.74
C LYS A 276 9.53 4.54 16.35
N VAL A 277 9.92 3.35 15.92
CA VAL A 277 10.70 3.14 14.69
C VAL A 277 9.85 3.33 13.44
N TYR A 278 8.61 2.84 13.42
CA TYR A 278 7.76 2.89 12.23
C TYR A 278 7.54 4.33 11.72
N PRO A 279 7.03 5.29 12.52
CA PRO A 279 6.87 6.66 12.05
C PRO A 279 8.20 7.32 11.67
N LEU A 280 9.31 6.99 12.34
CA LEU A 280 10.64 7.51 12.00
C LEU A 280 11.10 7.01 10.62
N LEU A 281 10.97 5.72 10.34
CA LEU A 281 11.37 5.13 9.05
C LEU A 281 10.57 5.71 7.88
N THR A 282 9.26 5.89 8.05
CA THR A 282 8.43 6.55 7.03
C THR A 282 8.85 8.01 6.83
N LEU A 283 9.22 8.70 7.91
CA LEU A 283 9.64 10.10 7.86
C LEU A 283 11.00 10.25 7.17
N LEU A 284 11.95 9.35 7.41
CA LEU A 284 13.24 9.31 6.68
C LEU A 284 13.03 9.20 5.16
N ASN A 285 12.09 8.36 4.72
CA ASN A 285 11.74 8.29 3.31
C ASN A 285 11.15 9.60 2.78
N SER A 286 10.31 10.28 3.57
CA SER A 286 9.76 11.58 3.19
C SER A 286 10.82 12.70 3.18
N ILE A 287 11.84 12.63 4.04
CA ILE A 287 13.00 13.54 4.02
C ILE A 287 13.75 13.40 2.69
N ALA A 288 13.98 12.17 2.23
CA ALA A 288 14.57 11.91 0.92
C ALA A 288 13.69 12.43 -0.23
N ALA A 289 12.38 12.19 -0.14
CA ALA A 289 11.41 12.62 -1.15
C ALA A 289 11.31 14.16 -1.25
N THR A 290 11.42 14.87 -0.13
CA THR A 290 11.31 16.34 -0.08
C THR A 290 12.65 17.06 -0.29
N GLY A 291 13.76 16.35 -0.05
CA GLY A 291 15.12 16.87 -0.08
C GLY A 291 15.52 17.69 1.13
N HIS A 292 14.79 17.58 2.24
CA HIS A 292 15.04 18.38 3.44
C HIS A 292 16.09 17.72 4.36
N HIS A 293 17.29 17.49 3.82
CA HIS A 293 18.34 16.66 4.48
C HIS A 293 18.85 17.24 5.80
N GLN A 294 18.66 18.53 6.05
CA GLN A 294 19.01 19.16 7.33
C GLN A 294 18.29 18.49 8.51
N ALA A 295 17.09 17.95 8.30
CA ALA A 295 16.34 17.21 9.31
C ALA A 295 17.02 15.90 9.75
N LEU A 296 17.92 15.31 8.96
CA LEU A 296 18.62 14.06 9.32
C LEU A 296 19.49 14.20 10.56
N ASN A 297 19.97 15.42 10.85
CA ASN A 297 20.84 15.72 11.99
C ASN A 297 20.15 16.63 13.03
N TYR A 298 18.85 16.86 12.90
CA TYR A 298 18.12 17.70 13.83
C TYR A 298 18.04 17.04 15.22
N ARG A 299 18.69 17.66 16.21
CA ARG A 299 18.93 17.19 17.60
C ARG A 299 19.79 15.94 17.73
N GLN A 300 19.67 15.00 16.81
CA GLN A 300 20.43 13.76 16.77
C GLN A 300 20.48 13.18 15.35
N ASP A 301 21.37 12.22 15.14
CA ASP A 301 21.45 11.44 13.91
C ASP A 301 20.25 10.49 13.79
N ARG A 302 19.36 10.80 12.85
CA ARG A 302 18.09 10.09 12.65
C ARG A 302 18.26 8.73 11.96
N VAL A 303 19.29 8.55 11.14
CA VAL A 303 19.59 7.26 10.49
C VAL A 303 20.13 6.29 11.52
N ARG A 304 21.06 6.74 12.38
CA ARG A 304 21.56 5.95 13.50
C ARG A 304 20.46 5.61 14.50
N GLN A 305 19.61 6.58 14.88
CA GLN A 305 18.46 6.34 15.75
C GLN A 305 17.55 5.24 15.19
N ALA A 306 17.22 5.31 13.90
CA ALA A 306 16.38 4.29 13.25
C ALA A 306 17.02 2.91 13.28
N SER A 307 18.34 2.82 13.06
CA SER A 307 19.08 1.56 13.14
C SER A 307 19.07 0.96 14.54
N GLU A 308 19.31 1.76 15.58
CA GLU A 308 19.32 1.31 16.98
C GLU A 308 17.94 0.78 17.39
N LEU A 309 16.87 1.49 17.01
CA LEU A 309 15.50 1.04 17.27
C LEU A 309 15.17 -0.25 16.51
N LEU A 310 15.63 -0.40 15.26
CA LEU A 310 15.42 -1.60 14.46
C LEU A 310 16.12 -2.83 15.06
N GLU A 311 17.33 -2.66 15.59
CA GLU A 311 18.10 -3.70 16.29
C GLU A 311 17.44 -4.13 17.61
N ALA A 312 16.68 -3.24 18.26
CA ALA A 312 15.96 -3.53 19.49
C ALA A 312 14.61 -4.23 19.29
N LEU A 313 14.08 -4.27 18.06
CA LEU A 313 12.85 -5.01 17.76
C LEU A 313 13.02 -6.52 17.96
N THR A 314 11.90 -7.18 18.26
CA THR A 314 11.82 -8.64 18.19
C THR A 314 12.08 -9.12 16.75
N PRO A 315 12.55 -10.37 16.55
CA PRO A 315 12.84 -10.88 15.22
C PRO A 315 11.66 -10.75 14.24
N VAL A 316 10.44 -11.07 14.69
CA VAL A 316 9.24 -11.01 13.84
C VAL A 316 8.89 -9.57 13.49
N GLU A 317 8.88 -8.64 14.45
CA GLU A 317 8.64 -7.21 14.17
C GLU A 317 9.63 -6.62 13.18
N ARG A 318 10.89 -7.06 13.24
CA ARG A 318 11.94 -6.60 12.32
C ARG A 318 11.63 -6.93 10.86
N THR A 319 10.91 -8.03 10.59
CA THR A 319 10.47 -8.36 9.22
C THR A 319 9.58 -7.28 8.61
N HIS A 320 8.73 -6.63 9.41
CA HIS A 320 7.80 -5.60 8.93
C HIS A 320 8.51 -4.27 8.65
N MET A 321 9.57 -3.98 9.40
CA MET A 321 10.26 -2.68 9.38
C MET A 321 11.51 -2.67 8.49
N GLY A 322 12.07 -3.84 8.19
CA GLY A 322 13.33 -3.95 7.44
C GLY A 322 13.29 -3.27 6.07
N LEU A 323 12.23 -3.51 5.28
CA LEU A 323 12.11 -2.90 3.96
C LEU A 323 11.96 -1.37 4.00
N TYR A 324 11.28 -0.84 5.03
CA TYR A 324 11.19 0.61 5.23
C TYR A 324 12.58 1.22 5.47
N TYR A 325 13.41 0.59 6.31
CA TYR A 325 14.78 1.04 6.56
C TYR A 325 15.63 1.02 5.30
N ILE A 326 15.64 -0.12 4.60
CA ILE A 326 16.45 -0.31 3.38
C ILE A 326 16.07 0.72 2.31
N THR A 327 14.77 0.92 2.10
CA THR A 327 14.27 1.88 1.11
C THR A 327 14.61 3.32 1.49
N ALA A 328 14.44 3.69 2.77
CA ALA A 328 14.79 5.04 3.24
C ALA A 328 16.29 5.33 3.06
N VAL A 329 17.17 4.41 3.49
CA VAL A 329 18.62 4.52 3.32
C VAL A 329 19.00 4.65 1.84
N TYR A 330 18.39 3.86 0.97
CA TYR A 330 18.61 3.93 -0.47
C TYR A 330 18.16 5.27 -1.06
N ASN A 331 16.96 5.73 -0.71
CA ASN A 331 16.42 6.99 -1.21
C ASN A 331 17.20 8.21 -0.71
N LEU A 332 17.78 8.12 0.48
CA LEU A 332 18.73 9.11 1.00
C LEU A 332 20.11 9.04 0.33
N GLY A 333 20.39 8.07 -0.55
CA GLY A 333 21.71 7.92 -1.17
C GLY A 333 22.78 7.38 -0.23
N LEU A 334 22.40 6.76 0.89
CA LEU A 334 23.31 6.27 1.94
C LEU A 334 23.59 4.77 1.84
N ILE A 335 23.11 4.09 0.79
CA ILE A 335 23.17 2.63 0.67
C ILE A 335 24.60 2.07 0.66
N ASP A 336 25.56 2.81 0.10
CA ASP A 336 26.97 2.39 0.08
C ASP A 336 27.60 2.44 1.48
N GLN A 337 27.22 3.42 2.29
CA GLN A 337 27.70 3.58 3.66
C GLN A 337 27.10 2.51 4.57
N GLU A 338 25.82 2.19 4.39
CA GLU A 338 25.08 1.21 5.20
C GLU A 338 25.11 -0.22 4.63
N LYS A 339 25.85 -0.47 3.54
CA LYS A 339 25.81 -1.72 2.77
C LYS A 339 26.00 -2.98 3.63
N HIS A 340 26.94 -2.96 4.56
CA HIS A 340 27.20 -4.10 5.44
C HIS A 340 26.02 -4.39 6.36
N ARG A 341 25.44 -3.35 6.95
CA ARG A 341 24.28 -3.47 7.84
C ARG A 341 23.05 -3.92 7.08
N VAL A 342 22.78 -3.34 5.91
CA VAL A 342 21.63 -3.74 5.06
C VAL A 342 21.74 -5.20 4.65
N ASN A 343 22.91 -5.66 4.19
CA ASN A 343 23.08 -7.07 3.85
C ASN A 343 22.86 -7.97 5.08
N ALA A 344 23.45 -7.64 6.24
CA ALA A 344 23.25 -8.42 7.46
C ALA A 344 21.78 -8.47 7.88
N LEU A 345 21.06 -7.35 7.77
CA LEU A 345 19.62 -7.29 8.03
C LEU A 345 18.85 -8.25 7.11
N VAL A 346 19.06 -8.18 5.79
CA VAL A 346 18.33 -9.03 4.83
C VAL A 346 18.55 -10.53 5.11
N GLU A 347 19.79 -10.94 5.39
CA GLU A 347 20.09 -12.33 5.75
C GLU A 347 19.39 -12.75 7.06
N GLN A 348 19.37 -11.88 8.09
CA GLN A 348 18.65 -12.13 9.34
C GLN A 348 17.13 -12.27 9.13
N LEU A 349 16.55 -11.45 8.25
CA LEU A 349 15.12 -11.54 7.92
C LEU A 349 14.80 -12.87 7.24
N GLY A 350 15.64 -13.32 6.31
CA GLY A 350 15.53 -14.64 5.67
C GLY A 350 15.58 -15.78 6.69
N GLN A 351 16.55 -15.77 7.60
CA GLN A 351 16.68 -16.76 8.67
C GLN A 351 15.46 -16.76 9.62
N THR A 352 14.93 -15.57 9.94
CA THR A 352 13.75 -15.46 10.80
C THR A 352 12.52 -16.07 10.11
N ALA A 353 12.37 -15.90 8.80
CA ALA A 353 11.24 -16.44 8.06
C ALA A 353 11.17 -17.98 8.05
N GLU A 354 12.29 -18.68 8.26
CA GLU A 354 12.31 -20.16 8.30
C GLU A 354 11.60 -20.76 9.51
N VAL A 355 11.41 -19.97 10.58
CA VAL A 355 10.86 -20.41 11.86
C VAL A 355 9.53 -19.75 12.23
N ILE A 356 9.05 -18.79 11.43
CA ILE A 356 7.74 -18.15 11.63
C ILE A 356 6.62 -19.15 11.29
N ASP A 357 5.62 -19.25 12.15
CA ASP A 357 4.31 -19.87 11.85
C ASP A 357 3.33 -18.76 11.44
N PRO A 358 3.01 -18.58 10.14
CA PRO A 358 2.09 -17.53 9.72
C PRO A 358 0.67 -17.73 10.27
N SER A 359 0.29 -18.94 10.69
CA SER A 359 -1.03 -19.20 11.26
C SER A 359 -1.16 -18.76 12.73
N GLU A 360 -0.07 -18.31 13.37
CA GLU A 360 -0.06 -17.94 14.78
C GLU A 360 -1.03 -16.80 15.12
N ASN A 361 -1.06 -15.77 14.30
CA ASN A 361 -2.09 -14.73 14.37
C ASN A 361 -2.17 -13.95 13.06
N TYR A 362 -3.31 -13.32 12.82
CA TYR A 362 -3.59 -12.68 11.53
C TYR A 362 -2.74 -11.43 11.22
N PHE A 363 -2.18 -10.74 12.22
CA PHE A 363 -1.60 -9.40 12.03
C PHE A 363 -0.08 -9.33 12.16
N LEU A 364 0.54 -9.86 13.21
CA LEU A 364 2.01 -9.83 13.34
C LEU A 364 2.65 -10.98 12.54
N HIS A 365 2.25 -12.23 12.77
CA HIS A 365 2.87 -13.39 12.12
C HIS A 365 2.32 -13.63 10.71
N GLY A 366 1.03 -13.47 10.49
CA GLY A 366 0.35 -13.76 9.22
C GLY A 366 0.86 -12.98 8.02
N ILE A 367 1.47 -11.80 8.23
CA ILE A 367 2.05 -10.99 7.13
C ILE A 367 3.57 -10.93 7.14
N ALA A 368 4.25 -11.52 8.14
CA ALA A 368 5.70 -11.40 8.28
C ALA A 368 6.45 -12.01 7.08
N CYS A 369 6.08 -13.24 6.68
CA CYS A 369 6.69 -13.90 5.52
C CYS A 369 6.48 -13.11 4.22
N SER A 370 5.34 -12.44 4.07
CA SER A 370 5.06 -11.56 2.92
C SER A 370 6.07 -10.40 2.84
N TYR A 371 6.37 -9.74 3.97
CA TYR A 371 7.41 -8.70 3.99
C TYR A 371 8.81 -9.23 3.67
N VAL A 372 9.14 -10.44 4.11
CA VAL A 372 10.46 -11.05 3.81
C VAL A 372 10.58 -11.37 2.32
N ILE A 373 9.51 -11.90 1.70
CA ILE A 373 9.46 -12.14 0.25
C ILE A 373 9.68 -10.83 -0.51
N GLU A 374 8.97 -9.76 -0.15
CA GLU A 374 9.15 -8.44 -0.79
C GLU A 374 10.58 -7.92 -0.65
N THR A 375 11.11 -7.98 0.57
CA THR A 375 12.47 -7.53 0.87
C THR A 375 13.49 -8.30 0.03
N ALA A 376 13.35 -9.62 -0.06
CA ALA A 376 14.23 -10.47 -0.85
C ALA A 376 14.15 -10.14 -2.35
N MET A 377 12.96 -9.86 -2.90
CA MET A 377 12.80 -9.45 -4.28
C MET A 377 13.47 -8.09 -4.56
N ILE A 378 13.15 -7.08 -3.74
CA ILE A 378 13.64 -5.70 -3.92
C ILE A 378 15.16 -5.60 -3.78
N THR A 379 15.75 -6.41 -2.90
CA THR A 379 17.20 -6.39 -2.64
C THR A 379 18.00 -7.33 -3.55
N GLY A 380 17.36 -8.03 -4.48
CA GLY A 380 18.03 -8.99 -5.38
C GLY A 380 18.51 -10.26 -4.68
N LYS A 381 17.89 -10.60 -3.54
CA LYS A 381 18.22 -11.74 -2.66
C LYS A 381 17.19 -12.87 -2.81
N GLN A 382 16.76 -13.13 -4.05
CA GLN A 382 15.69 -14.08 -4.36
C GLN A 382 15.96 -15.52 -3.86
N HIS A 383 17.23 -15.90 -3.65
CA HIS A 383 17.58 -17.19 -3.04
C HIS A 383 17.02 -17.40 -1.62
N LEU A 384 16.62 -16.33 -0.91
CA LEU A 384 15.92 -16.41 0.38
C LEU A 384 14.45 -16.84 0.24
N ILE A 385 13.89 -16.75 -0.97
CA ILE A 385 12.52 -17.18 -1.28
C ILE A 385 12.54 -18.68 -1.58
N THR A 386 12.54 -19.49 -0.52
CA THR A 386 12.60 -20.95 -0.64
C THR A 386 11.21 -21.56 -0.87
N ASP A 387 11.14 -22.75 -1.47
CA ASP A 387 9.88 -23.51 -1.60
C ASP A 387 9.21 -23.75 -0.24
N ARG A 388 10.02 -23.96 0.80
CA ARG A 388 9.53 -24.10 2.18
C ARG A 388 8.80 -22.84 2.62
N LEU A 389 9.42 -21.66 2.47
CA LEU A 389 8.81 -20.38 2.83
C LEU A 389 7.49 -20.16 2.07
N LEU A 390 7.50 -20.40 0.75
CA LEU A 390 6.33 -20.24 -0.10
C LEU A 390 5.18 -21.17 0.30
N ASN A 391 5.47 -22.45 0.55
CA ASN A 391 4.46 -23.43 0.97
C ASN A 391 3.96 -23.15 2.39
N THR A 392 4.84 -22.79 3.33
CA THR A 392 4.44 -22.43 4.70
C THR A 392 3.48 -21.25 4.71
N LEU A 393 3.72 -20.23 3.89
CA LEU A 393 2.80 -19.10 3.75
C LEU A 393 1.46 -19.53 3.13
N ALA A 394 1.50 -20.21 1.98
CA ALA A 394 0.30 -20.61 1.24
C ALA A 394 -0.59 -21.59 2.01
N ASP A 395 -0.01 -22.47 2.83
CA ASP A 395 -0.73 -23.52 3.58
C ASP A 395 -1.30 -23.03 4.92
N SER A 396 -0.94 -21.83 5.37
CA SER A 396 -1.20 -21.40 6.77
C SER A 396 -2.66 -21.06 7.07
N PHE A 397 -3.45 -20.66 6.07
CA PHE A 397 -4.73 -20.00 6.30
C PHE A 397 -5.83 -20.91 6.83
N SER A 398 -5.80 -22.21 6.51
CA SER A 398 -6.78 -23.17 7.04
C SER A 398 -6.62 -23.45 8.53
N THR A 399 -5.46 -23.08 9.11
CA THR A 399 -5.14 -23.24 10.53
C THR A 399 -5.05 -21.90 11.27
N MET A 400 -5.39 -20.81 10.58
CA MET A 400 -5.46 -19.46 11.16
C MET A 400 -6.86 -19.24 11.74
N ASP A 401 -7.12 -19.93 12.84
CA ASP A 401 -8.40 -19.97 13.56
C ASP A 401 -8.22 -20.15 15.07
N LYS A 402 -6.99 -19.96 15.58
CA LYS A 402 -6.64 -20.08 17.00
C LYS A 402 -7.50 -19.18 17.89
N ARG A 403 -7.96 -18.04 17.37
CA ARG A 403 -8.95 -17.14 17.97
C ARG A 403 -9.99 -16.73 16.93
N PHE A 404 -11.18 -16.35 17.40
CA PHE A 404 -12.24 -15.80 16.55
C PHE A 404 -11.79 -14.55 15.76
N GLU A 405 -10.92 -13.74 16.38
CA GLU A 405 -10.30 -12.60 15.71
C GLU A 405 -9.42 -13.02 14.53
N ASP A 406 -8.72 -14.15 14.61
CA ASP A 406 -7.90 -14.66 13.50
C ASP A 406 -8.79 -15.13 12.35
N GLU A 407 -9.91 -15.81 12.67
CA GLU A 407 -10.88 -16.30 11.69
C GLU A 407 -11.51 -15.17 10.89
N ILE A 408 -12.06 -14.14 11.55
CA ILE A 408 -12.71 -13.01 10.88
C ILE A 408 -11.70 -12.22 10.03
N ASN A 409 -10.45 -12.12 10.50
CA ASN A 409 -9.47 -11.24 9.89
C ASN A 409 -8.55 -11.93 8.90
N ARG A 410 -8.74 -13.23 8.63
CA ARG A 410 -7.99 -14.01 7.63
C ARG A 410 -7.86 -13.34 6.25
N PRO A 411 -8.83 -12.57 5.72
CA PRO A 411 -8.65 -11.84 4.45
C PRO A 411 -7.47 -10.87 4.47
N TYR A 412 -7.09 -10.34 5.64
CA TYR A 412 -5.97 -9.42 5.79
C TYR A 412 -4.62 -10.07 5.41
N PRO A 413 -4.13 -11.10 6.11
CA PRO A 413 -2.88 -11.75 5.73
C PRO A 413 -2.97 -12.50 4.40
N PHE A 414 -4.16 -12.98 4.01
CA PHE A 414 -4.36 -13.59 2.69
C PHE A 414 -4.08 -12.61 1.55
N ALA A 415 -4.54 -11.35 1.66
CA ALA A 415 -4.29 -10.31 0.66
C ALA A 415 -2.79 -10.00 0.50
N TYR A 416 -2.04 -10.00 1.61
CA TYR A 416 -0.58 -9.84 1.59
C TYR A 416 0.09 -11.03 0.89
N ALA A 417 -0.28 -12.26 1.24
CA ALA A 417 0.28 -13.46 0.64
C ALA A 417 -0.03 -13.53 -0.86
N LEU A 418 -1.27 -13.23 -1.27
CA LEU A 418 -1.65 -13.17 -2.68
C LEU A 418 -0.76 -12.21 -3.46
N THR A 419 -0.54 -11.02 -2.92
CA THR A 419 0.27 -9.99 -3.56
C THR A 419 1.72 -10.44 -3.68
N MET A 420 2.31 -10.95 -2.60
CA MET A 420 3.75 -11.31 -2.57
C MET A 420 4.05 -12.59 -3.33
N LEU A 421 3.20 -13.61 -3.21
CA LEU A 421 3.33 -14.83 -4.00
C LEU A 421 3.17 -14.51 -5.49
N ALA A 422 2.26 -13.63 -5.87
CA ALA A 422 2.14 -13.21 -7.26
C ALA A 422 3.33 -12.38 -7.76
N GLU A 423 3.91 -11.51 -6.93
CA GLU A 423 5.12 -10.78 -7.28
C GLU A 423 6.31 -11.73 -7.44
N ALA A 424 6.40 -12.77 -6.60
CA ALA A 424 7.40 -13.83 -6.69
C ALA A 424 7.13 -14.88 -7.80
N GLY A 425 5.99 -14.81 -8.50
CA GLY A 425 5.65 -15.74 -9.59
C GLY A 425 5.08 -17.09 -9.14
N HIS A 426 4.55 -17.17 -7.92
CA HIS A 426 4.01 -18.36 -7.26
C HIS A 426 2.53 -18.23 -6.87
N VAL A 427 1.77 -17.44 -7.63
CA VAL A 427 0.34 -17.20 -7.36
C VAL A 427 -0.51 -18.46 -7.48
N ASP A 428 -0.06 -19.44 -8.27
CA ASP A 428 -0.65 -20.77 -8.41
C ASP A 428 -0.89 -21.44 -7.06
N LYS A 429 -0.01 -21.23 -6.07
CA LYS A 429 -0.13 -21.82 -4.73
C LYS A 429 -1.42 -21.43 -3.98
N LEU A 430 -2.07 -20.34 -4.37
CA LEU A 430 -3.34 -19.91 -3.76
C LEU A 430 -4.58 -20.22 -4.61
N PHE A 431 -4.41 -20.51 -5.90
CA PHE A 431 -5.52 -20.73 -6.84
C PHE A 431 -5.64 -22.17 -7.34
N GLU A 432 -4.57 -22.95 -7.27
CA GLU A 432 -4.63 -24.37 -7.59
C GLU A 432 -5.13 -25.19 -6.37
N PRO A 433 -5.83 -26.31 -6.62
CA PRO A 433 -6.25 -27.23 -5.57
C PRO A 433 -5.10 -27.70 -4.66
N SER A 434 -5.35 -27.74 -3.35
CA SER A 434 -4.37 -28.24 -2.38
C SER A 434 -5.03 -29.16 -1.33
N PRO A 435 -4.38 -30.26 -0.93
CA PRO A 435 -4.86 -31.12 0.16
C PRO A 435 -5.04 -30.39 1.50
N ARG A 436 -4.39 -29.23 1.69
CA ARG A 436 -4.54 -28.38 2.89
C ARG A 436 -5.89 -27.70 3.02
N TYR A 437 -6.61 -27.64 1.91
CA TYR A 437 -7.89 -26.96 1.75
C TYR A 437 -8.94 -27.94 1.19
N ASP A 438 -8.86 -29.22 1.56
CA ASP A 438 -9.77 -30.28 1.11
C ASP A 438 -9.86 -30.42 -0.42
N ASN A 439 -8.71 -30.27 -1.11
CA ASN A 439 -8.58 -30.23 -2.57
C ASN A 439 -9.37 -29.11 -3.26
N GLN A 440 -9.72 -28.06 -2.52
CA GLN A 440 -10.09 -26.75 -3.07
C GLN A 440 -8.85 -25.87 -3.17
N SER A 441 -8.95 -24.75 -3.87
CA SER A 441 -7.92 -23.72 -3.82
C SER A 441 -7.95 -23.00 -2.45
N ALA A 442 -6.81 -22.46 -2.02
CA ALA A 442 -6.77 -21.63 -0.80
C ALA A 442 -7.72 -20.42 -0.91
N THR A 443 -7.84 -19.86 -2.12
CA THR A 443 -8.72 -18.73 -2.42
C THR A 443 -10.19 -19.10 -2.24
N SER A 444 -10.65 -20.17 -2.89
CA SER A 444 -12.04 -20.61 -2.80
C SER A 444 -12.39 -21.06 -1.38
N TRP A 445 -11.45 -21.75 -0.70
CA TRP A 445 -11.62 -22.12 0.70
C TRP A 445 -11.76 -20.87 1.59
N MET A 446 -10.91 -19.86 1.41
CA MET A 446 -10.97 -18.61 2.18
C MET A 446 -12.30 -17.88 1.98
N ILE A 447 -12.77 -17.75 0.73
CA ILE A 447 -14.07 -17.15 0.41
C ILE A 447 -15.22 -17.95 1.05
N GLY A 448 -15.20 -19.28 0.91
CA GLY A 448 -16.18 -20.18 1.52
C GLY A 448 -16.26 -20.04 3.05
N ASN A 449 -15.10 -19.82 3.69
CA ASN A 449 -14.94 -19.71 5.15
C ASN A 449 -14.88 -18.25 5.67
N LEU A 450 -15.35 -17.26 4.89
CA LEU A 450 -15.56 -15.92 5.42
C LEU A 450 -16.63 -15.96 6.53
N ALA A 451 -16.23 -15.60 7.75
CA ALA A 451 -17.10 -15.51 8.91
C ALA A 451 -18.15 -14.39 8.72
N GLN A 452 -19.42 -14.71 9.01
CA GLN A 452 -20.64 -13.87 8.92
C GLN A 452 -20.52 -12.60 8.06
N ILE A 453 -21.04 -12.62 6.83
CA ILE A 453 -21.21 -11.41 6.02
C ILE A 453 -22.41 -10.63 6.57
N GLY A 454 -22.17 -9.51 7.25
CA GLY A 454 -23.16 -8.68 7.95
C GLY A 454 -22.52 -7.49 8.69
N ASP A 455 -23.33 -6.68 9.38
CA ASP A 455 -22.98 -5.39 10.03
C ASP A 455 -21.56 -5.32 10.64
N GLY A 456 -20.57 -4.94 9.80
CA GLY A 456 -19.19 -4.63 10.20
C GLY A 456 -18.08 -5.54 9.65
N THR A 457 -18.35 -6.78 9.25
CA THR A 457 -17.33 -7.74 8.74
C THR A 457 -16.96 -7.52 7.27
N ASP A 458 -17.81 -6.85 6.49
CA ASP A 458 -17.49 -6.33 5.14
C ASP A 458 -16.29 -5.37 5.15
N GLY A 459 -15.96 -4.80 6.31
CA GLY A 459 -14.96 -3.76 6.46
C GLY A 459 -13.52 -4.19 6.22
N ARG A 460 -13.21 -5.46 5.96
CA ARG A 460 -11.82 -5.91 5.68
C ARG A 460 -11.65 -6.65 4.36
N LEU A 461 -12.76 -7.02 3.70
CA LEU A 461 -12.75 -7.62 2.36
C LEU A 461 -12.15 -6.71 1.29
N TYR A 462 -12.18 -5.39 1.50
CA TYR A 462 -11.57 -4.44 0.58
C TYR A 462 -10.08 -4.72 0.32
N MET A 463 -9.35 -5.29 1.29
CA MET A 463 -7.93 -5.59 1.14
C MET A 463 -7.69 -6.75 0.17
N PHE A 464 -8.55 -7.77 0.23
CA PHE A 464 -8.53 -8.85 -0.75
C PHE A 464 -8.93 -8.34 -2.14
N ASN A 465 -9.93 -7.47 -2.22
CA ASN A 465 -10.29 -6.79 -3.47
C ASN A 465 -9.11 -5.99 -4.05
N HIS A 466 -8.36 -5.24 -3.23
CA HIS A 466 -7.17 -4.52 -3.66
C HIS A 466 -6.09 -5.47 -4.19
N ALA A 467 -5.86 -6.61 -3.54
CA ALA A 467 -4.89 -7.61 -4.00
C ALA A 467 -5.27 -8.20 -5.37
N LEU A 468 -6.56 -8.44 -5.62
CA LEU A 468 -7.06 -8.90 -6.93
C LEU A 468 -6.93 -7.81 -8.01
N ILE A 469 -7.29 -6.56 -7.70
CA ILE A 469 -7.09 -5.41 -8.60
C ILE A 469 -5.60 -5.25 -8.91
N ASN A 470 -4.74 -5.32 -7.89
CA ASN A 470 -3.29 -5.27 -8.06
C ASN A 470 -2.81 -6.32 -9.05
N LEU A 471 -3.21 -7.58 -8.85
CA LEU A 471 -2.79 -8.68 -9.71
C LEU A 471 -3.25 -8.51 -11.15
N MET A 472 -4.50 -8.08 -11.37
CA MET A 472 -5.04 -7.80 -12.69
C MET A 472 -4.30 -6.64 -13.37
N LEU A 473 -4.05 -5.55 -12.65
CA LEU A 473 -3.38 -4.36 -13.18
C LEU A 473 -1.89 -4.59 -13.48
N ARG A 474 -1.23 -5.50 -12.78
CA ARG A 474 0.14 -5.94 -13.09
C ARG A 474 0.22 -6.56 -14.49
N MET A 475 -0.82 -7.26 -14.93
CA MET A 475 -0.86 -7.90 -16.26
C MET A 475 -0.93 -6.92 -17.45
N ARG A 476 -0.88 -5.60 -17.21
CA ARG A 476 -0.78 -4.59 -18.28
C ARG A 476 0.50 -4.71 -19.11
N GLY A 477 1.55 -5.30 -18.54
CA GLY A 477 2.86 -5.48 -19.17
C GLY A 477 3.58 -4.15 -19.42
N THR A 478 4.53 -4.15 -20.35
CA THR A 478 5.35 -2.98 -20.70
C THR A 478 4.72 -2.07 -21.76
N ARG A 479 3.47 -2.34 -22.18
CA ARG A 479 2.77 -1.55 -23.20
C ARG A 479 2.39 -0.16 -22.73
N PHE A 480 2.24 0.03 -21.44
CA PHE A 480 1.87 1.30 -20.83
C PHE A 480 3.10 1.87 -20.13
N PRO A 481 3.49 3.13 -20.43
CA PRO A 481 4.65 3.75 -19.81
C PRO A 481 4.40 3.98 -18.31
N ALA A 482 5.49 4.19 -17.57
CA ALA A 482 5.39 4.76 -16.23
C ALA A 482 4.73 6.15 -16.32
N LEU A 483 3.93 6.51 -15.31
CA LEU A 483 3.27 7.81 -15.28
C LEU A 483 4.30 8.95 -15.21
N ASN A 484 3.98 10.08 -15.82
CA ASN A 484 4.87 11.24 -15.91
C ASN A 484 5.31 11.74 -14.54
N ALA A 485 4.37 11.85 -13.59
CA ALA A 485 4.69 12.25 -12.22
C ALA A 485 5.77 11.39 -11.56
N TYR A 486 5.72 10.06 -11.73
CA TYR A 486 6.74 9.17 -11.15
C TYR A 486 8.03 9.17 -11.95
N SER A 487 7.97 9.12 -13.29
CA SER A 487 9.18 9.12 -14.13
C SER A 487 9.97 10.44 -14.05
N GLY A 488 9.30 11.56 -13.82
CA GLY A 488 9.92 12.89 -13.60
C GLY A 488 10.32 13.16 -12.15
N PHE A 489 9.88 12.34 -11.19
CA PHE A 489 10.23 12.51 -9.77
C PHE A 489 11.70 12.18 -9.52
N ASN A 490 12.36 12.97 -8.69
CA ASN A 490 13.75 12.71 -8.31
C ASN A 490 13.91 12.80 -6.80
N PHE A 491 14.33 11.70 -6.20
CA PHE A 491 14.83 11.72 -4.83
C PHE A 491 16.13 12.54 -4.79
N LYS A 492 16.24 13.41 -3.80
CA LYS A 492 17.45 14.19 -3.58
C LYS A 492 18.34 13.36 -2.65
N ALA A 493 19.52 12.95 -3.12
CA ALA A 493 20.47 12.21 -2.30
C ALA A 493 21.09 13.13 -1.23
N ALA A 494 21.32 12.59 -0.02
CA ALA A 494 21.74 13.29 1.18
C ALA A 494 23.20 13.79 1.13
#